data_AF-A0A9W9IJ08-F1
#
_entry.id   AF-A0A9W9IJ08-F1
#
_cell.length_a   1.000
_cell.length_b   1.000
_cell.length_c   1.000
_cell.angle_alpha   90.00
_cell.angle_beta   90.00
_cell.angle_gamma   90.00
#
_symmetry.space_group_name_H-M   'P 1'
#
loop_
_entity.id
_entity.type
_entity.pdbx_description
1 polymer ?
#
loop_
_entity_poly.entity_id
_entity_poly.type
_entity_poly.pdbx_seq_one_letter_code
_entity_poly.pdbx_strand_id
1 'polypeptide(L)'
;MQPSLGLQVSVASQLPIFNTQPPSSLTLKVSIENQAPSPVTVLKWGTPLDTRAGVLGIFQISDTDNGQTLPTEIIKISRKLPASAEDLVEIPASHTMDHLVTIPGLSLEEGHHYSVQAQGIWHAVWDEPLANVSVSQLTDLTGAQRGEYLSNVALLQVE
;
A
#
# COMPACT_ATOMS: atom_id res chain seq x y z
N MET A 1 -17.53 -16.79 2.76
CA MET A 1 -16.05 -16.70 2.77
C MET A 1 -15.68 -15.93 1.51
N GLN A 2 -15.13 -14.72 1.66
CA GLN A 2 -14.76 -13.89 0.52
C GLN A 2 -13.53 -14.53 -0.13
N PRO A 3 -13.50 -14.78 -1.45
CA PRO A 3 -12.31 -15.32 -2.09
C PRO A 3 -11.14 -14.38 -1.80
N SER A 4 -10.05 -14.92 -1.27
CA SER A 4 -8.79 -14.18 -1.18
C SER A 4 -8.44 -13.70 -2.58
N LEU A 5 -8.25 -12.40 -2.76
CA LEU A 5 -7.95 -11.73 -4.05
C LEU A 5 -6.65 -12.23 -4.72
N GLY A 6 -5.97 -13.23 -4.15
CA GLY A 6 -4.65 -13.68 -4.58
C GLY A 6 -3.55 -12.64 -4.37
N LEU A 7 -3.86 -11.49 -3.76
CA LEU A 7 -2.92 -10.39 -3.53
C LEU A 7 -2.47 -10.37 -2.07
N GLN A 8 -1.17 -10.51 -1.86
CA GLN A 8 -0.54 -10.34 -0.56
C GLN A 8 0.27 -9.04 -0.53
N VAL A 9 0.05 -8.23 0.51
CA VAL A 9 0.83 -7.01 0.75
C VAL A 9 1.83 -7.29 1.86
N SER A 10 3.08 -6.87 1.68
CA SER A 10 4.09 -6.92 2.72
C SER A 10 4.87 -5.62 2.82
N VAL A 11 5.29 -5.29 4.03
CA VAL A 11 6.15 -4.13 4.33
C VAL A 11 7.48 -4.65 4.83
N ALA A 12 8.57 -4.18 4.25
CA ALA A 12 9.90 -4.57 4.67
C ALA A 12 10.25 -3.92 6.03
N SER A 13 10.73 -4.71 6.98
CA SER A 13 11.40 -4.19 8.18
C SER A 13 12.70 -3.49 7.77
N GLN A 14 13.04 -2.38 8.43
CA GLN A 14 14.25 -1.61 8.14
C GLN A 14 15.02 -1.39 9.45
N LEU A 15 16.30 -1.78 9.47
CA LEU A 15 17.22 -1.63 10.61
C LEU A 15 18.60 -1.20 10.10
N PRO A 16 19.30 -0.25 10.74
CA PRO A 16 18.81 0.96 11.42
C PRO A 16 18.60 2.12 10.44
N ILE A 17 17.67 3.03 10.74
CA ILE A 17 17.55 4.30 10.01
C ILE A 17 18.49 5.30 10.68
N PHE A 18 19.69 5.45 10.12
CA PHE A 18 20.66 6.46 10.58
C PHE A 18 20.26 7.82 10.05
N ASN A 19 19.90 8.76 10.94
CA ASN A 19 19.60 10.12 10.53
C ASN A 19 20.23 11.10 11.52
N THR A 20 21.04 12.04 11.02
CA THR A 20 21.72 13.06 11.86
C THR A 20 20.75 14.08 12.49
N GLN A 21 19.47 13.99 12.15
CA GLN A 21 18.34 14.71 12.71
C GLN A 21 17.12 13.78 12.59
N PRO A 22 16.23 13.67 13.60
CA PRO A 22 15.11 12.73 13.53
C PRO A 22 14.33 12.90 12.22
N PRO A 23 14.07 11.81 11.46
CA PRO A 23 13.48 11.91 10.13
C PRO A 23 12.09 12.53 10.22
N SER A 24 11.87 13.66 9.53
CA SER A 24 10.53 14.22 9.33
C SER A 24 9.70 13.43 8.30
N SER A 25 10.28 12.37 7.73
CA SER A 25 9.62 11.45 6.81
C SER A 25 10.27 10.07 6.86
N LEU A 26 9.50 9.03 6.57
CA LEU A 26 9.91 7.63 6.55
C LEU A 26 9.65 7.04 5.17
N THR A 27 10.65 6.41 4.55
CA THR A 27 10.48 5.72 3.26
C THR A 27 10.47 4.22 3.44
N LEU A 28 9.30 3.61 3.20
CA LEU A 28 9.06 2.18 3.32
C LEU A 28 9.17 1.50 1.96
N LYS A 29 9.77 0.31 1.94
CA LYS A 29 9.63 -0.62 0.82
C LYS A 29 8.41 -1.51 1.08
N VAL A 30 7.44 -1.46 0.19
CA VAL A 30 6.23 -2.28 0.19
C VAL A 30 6.27 -3.22 -1.00
N SER A 31 5.91 -4.47 -0.80
CA SER A 31 5.83 -5.48 -1.85
C SER A 31 4.38 -5.96 -2.00
N ILE A 32 3.92 -6.08 -3.23
CA ILE A 32 2.62 -6.65 -3.57
C ILE A 32 2.88 -7.90 -4.40
N GLU A 33 2.50 -9.06 -3.86
CA GLU A 33 2.63 -10.35 -4.51
C GLU A 33 1.28 -10.77 -5.09
N ASN A 34 1.27 -11.10 -6.39
CA ASN A 34 0.18 -11.83 -7.01
C ASN A 34 0.47 -13.34 -6.91
N GLN A 35 -0.28 -14.03 -6.05
CA GLN A 35 -0.19 -15.47 -5.81
C GLN A 35 -1.07 -16.28 -6.78
N ALA A 36 -1.85 -15.62 -7.64
CA ALA A 36 -2.64 -16.29 -8.66
C ALA A 36 -1.75 -16.80 -9.81
N PRO A 37 -2.18 -17.87 -10.50
CA PRO A 37 -1.49 -18.38 -11.70
C PRO A 37 -1.76 -17.53 -12.96
N SER A 38 -2.61 -16.50 -12.85
CA SER A 38 -2.97 -15.55 -13.90
C SER A 38 -2.50 -14.13 -13.54
N PRO A 39 -2.21 -13.27 -14.54
CA PRO A 39 -1.96 -11.86 -14.30
C PRO A 39 -3.24 -11.17 -13.82
N VAL A 40 -3.08 -10.18 -12.93
CA VAL A 40 -4.18 -9.38 -12.41
C VAL A 40 -3.96 -7.91 -12.71
N THR A 41 -5.03 -7.17 -12.95
CA THR A 41 -5.01 -5.71 -13.08
C THR A 41 -5.65 -5.07 -11.86
N VAL A 42 -4.95 -4.10 -11.27
CA VAL A 42 -5.34 -3.48 -10.01
C VAL A 42 -5.54 -1.98 -10.20
N LEU A 43 -6.62 -1.45 -9.65
CA LEU A 43 -6.79 -0.01 -9.46
C LEU A 43 -5.96 0.44 -8.25
N LYS A 44 -4.98 1.33 -8.48
CA LYS A 44 -4.00 1.74 -7.46
C LYS A 44 -4.59 2.58 -6.33
N TRP A 45 -5.75 3.19 -6.52
CA TRP A 45 -6.30 4.20 -5.60
C TRP A 45 -6.51 3.68 -4.18
N GLY A 46 -5.96 4.40 -3.20
CA GLY A 46 -6.09 4.04 -1.78
C GLY A 46 -5.35 2.76 -1.40
N THR A 47 -4.36 2.35 -2.20
CA THR A 47 -3.50 1.19 -1.96
C THR A 47 -2.05 1.65 -1.82
N PRO A 48 -1.10 0.81 -1.39
CA PRO A 48 0.31 1.20 -1.34
C PRO A 48 0.90 1.59 -2.71
N LEU A 49 0.23 1.23 -3.82
CA LEU A 49 0.62 1.57 -5.18
C LEU A 49 0.10 2.96 -5.62
N ASP A 50 -0.72 3.61 -4.79
CA ASP A 50 -1.16 4.98 -5.04
C ASP A 50 0.04 5.93 -4.94
N THR A 51 0.20 6.85 -5.89
CA THR A 51 1.25 7.87 -5.83
C THR A 51 1.13 8.78 -4.61
N ARG A 52 -0.05 8.81 -3.98
CA ARG A 52 -0.32 9.55 -2.73
C ARG A 52 -0.35 8.65 -1.49
N ALA A 53 0.05 7.38 -1.58
CA ALA A 53 -0.15 6.38 -0.52
C ALA A 53 0.32 6.82 0.88
N GLY A 54 1.44 7.57 0.94
CA GLY A 54 2.01 8.03 2.21
C GLY A 54 1.13 8.99 3.03
N VAL A 55 0.06 9.55 2.45
CA VAL A 55 -0.85 10.50 3.12
C VAL A 55 -2.33 10.10 3.04
N LEU A 56 -2.62 8.85 2.68
CA LEU A 56 -4.00 8.34 2.53
C LEU A 56 -4.49 7.52 3.73
N GLY A 57 -3.70 7.46 4.81
CA GLY A 57 -4.05 6.65 6.00
C GLY A 57 -3.92 5.15 5.78
N ILE A 58 -3.10 4.72 4.82
CA ILE A 58 -2.82 3.30 4.54
C ILE A 58 -1.92 2.69 5.61
N PHE A 59 -1.00 3.48 6.16
CA PHE A 59 0.02 3.02 7.09
C PHE A 59 -0.32 3.44 8.50
N GLN A 60 -0.41 2.46 9.40
CA GLN A 60 -0.44 2.69 10.84
C GLN A 60 0.98 2.51 11.37
N ILE A 61 1.46 3.51 12.11
CA ILE A 61 2.78 3.50 12.74
C ILE A 61 2.58 3.61 14.24
N SER A 62 3.13 2.68 15.02
CA SER A 62 3.06 2.73 16.48
C SER A 62 4.45 2.58 17.09
N ASP A 63 4.77 3.48 18.01
CA ASP A 63 5.91 3.37 18.90
C ASP A 63 5.68 2.16 19.81
N THR A 64 6.61 1.22 19.79
CA THR A 64 6.51 -0.04 20.53
C THR A 64 7.09 0.05 21.94
N ASP A 65 7.90 1.08 22.23
CA ASP A 65 8.47 1.31 23.55
C ASP A 65 7.44 1.93 24.50
N ASN A 66 6.59 2.83 24.00
CA ASN A 66 5.52 3.45 24.79
C ASN A 66 4.09 3.00 24.40
N GLY A 67 3.95 2.23 23.30
CA GLY A 67 2.68 1.68 22.82
C GLY A 67 1.75 2.70 22.13
N GLN A 68 2.22 3.91 21.81
CA GLN A 68 1.40 4.95 21.19
C GLN A 68 1.43 4.86 19.66
N THR A 69 0.25 4.96 19.03
CA THR A 69 0.15 5.17 17.59
C THR A 69 0.51 6.61 17.26
N LEU A 70 1.46 6.80 16.34
CA LEU A 70 1.86 8.12 15.89
C LEU A 70 0.73 8.79 15.09
N PRO A 71 0.44 10.08 15.33
CA PRO A 71 -0.51 10.81 14.51
C PRO A 71 0.05 11.00 13.10
N THR A 72 -0.66 10.52 12.10
CA THR A 72 -0.37 10.79 10.68
C THR A 72 -1.41 11.72 10.10
N GLU A 73 -0.99 12.79 9.45
CA GLU A 73 -1.91 13.65 8.70
C GLU A 73 -2.40 12.92 7.45
N ILE A 74 -3.73 12.78 7.33
CA ILE A 74 -4.37 12.12 6.20
C ILE A 74 -5.17 13.13 5.37
N ILE A 75 -5.12 12.97 4.05
CA ILE A 75 -5.96 13.73 3.13
C ILE A 75 -7.04 12.82 2.53
N LYS A 76 -8.18 13.42 2.19
CA LYS A 76 -9.23 12.75 1.40
C LYS A 76 -9.13 13.24 -0.04
N ILE A 77 -9.03 12.30 -0.98
CA ILE A 77 -8.95 12.59 -2.41
C ILE A 77 -10.20 12.06 -3.10
N SER A 78 -10.92 12.95 -3.79
CA SER A 78 -11.99 12.55 -4.71
C SER A 78 -11.38 12.17 -6.07
N ARG A 79 -11.68 10.99 -6.57
CA ARG A 79 -11.17 10.46 -7.85
C ARG A 79 -12.26 10.52 -8.92
N LYS A 80 -11.89 10.87 -10.15
CA LYS A 80 -12.80 10.94 -11.30
C LYS A 80 -12.91 9.56 -11.95
N LEU A 81 -14.14 9.11 -12.24
CA LEU A 81 -14.39 7.90 -13.03
C LEU A 81 -14.69 8.25 -14.52
N PRO A 82 -14.38 7.33 -15.47
CA PRO A 82 -13.59 6.11 -15.28
C PRO A 82 -12.14 6.42 -14.89
N ALA A 83 -11.48 5.48 -14.23
CA ALA A 83 -10.05 5.56 -13.95
C ALA A 83 -9.25 5.63 -15.25
N SER A 84 -8.12 6.33 -15.24
CA SER A 84 -7.22 6.42 -16.38
C SER A 84 -6.24 5.23 -16.42
N ALA A 85 -5.56 5.01 -17.54
CA ALA A 85 -4.62 3.90 -17.67
C ALA A 85 -3.45 4.00 -16.66
N GLU A 86 -3.02 5.21 -16.31
CA GLU A 86 -2.00 5.46 -15.28
C GLU A 86 -2.47 5.18 -13.86
N ASP A 87 -3.78 5.04 -13.62
CA ASP A 87 -4.33 4.64 -12.32
C ASP A 87 -4.35 3.12 -12.12
N LEU A 88 -4.09 2.38 -13.19
CA LEU A 88 -4.08 0.92 -13.21
C LEU A 88 -2.65 0.39 -13.21
N VAL A 89 -2.50 -0.85 -12.77
CA VAL A 89 -1.25 -1.60 -12.88
C VAL A 89 -1.54 -3.09 -13.04
N GLU A 90 -0.82 -3.72 -13.96
CA GLU A 90 -0.82 -5.17 -14.11
C GLU A 90 0.26 -5.78 -13.20
N ILE A 91 -0.11 -6.82 -12.47
CA ILE A 91 0.82 -7.65 -11.70
C ILE A 91 0.80 -9.04 -12.33
N PRO A 92 1.91 -9.49 -12.97
CA PRO A 92 1.98 -10.80 -13.59
C PRO A 92 1.70 -11.95 -12.62
N ALA A 93 1.36 -13.11 -13.16
CA ALA A 93 1.16 -14.32 -12.38
C ALA A 93 2.40 -14.66 -11.53
N SER A 94 2.18 -15.05 -10.27
CA SER A 94 3.26 -15.45 -9.34
C SER A 94 4.39 -14.42 -9.23
N HIS A 95 4.07 -13.13 -9.39
CA HIS A 95 5.06 -12.05 -9.39
C HIS A 95 4.90 -11.13 -8.20
N THR A 96 6.04 -10.63 -7.71
CA THR A 96 6.09 -9.63 -6.65
C THR A 96 6.57 -8.31 -7.22
N MET A 97 5.79 -7.26 -7.02
CA MET A 97 6.16 -5.89 -7.36
C MET A 97 6.56 -5.12 -6.11
N ASP A 98 7.74 -4.50 -6.15
CA ASP A 98 8.22 -3.62 -5.09
C ASP A 98 7.88 -2.16 -5.37
N HIS A 99 7.48 -1.44 -4.34
CA HIS A 99 7.16 -0.02 -4.38
C HIS A 99 7.73 0.72 -3.17
N LEU A 100 8.24 1.94 -3.38
CA LEU A 100 8.70 2.80 -2.31
C LEU A 100 7.61 3.81 -1.97
N VAL A 101 7.27 3.93 -0.69
CA VAL A 101 6.31 4.90 -0.19
C VAL A 101 6.95 5.77 0.87
N THR A 102 6.96 7.07 0.65
CA THR A 102 7.43 8.06 1.63
C THR A 102 6.24 8.62 2.41
N ILE A 103 6.27 8.44 3.72
CA ILE A 103 5.30 8.97 4.68
C ILE A 103 5.89 10.24 5.28
N PRO A 104 5.32 11.44 5.02
CA PRO A 104 5.80 12.69 5.58
C PRO A 104 5.21 12.97 6.97
N GLY A 105 5.77 13.97 7.66
CA GLY A 105 5.17 14.54 8.87
C GLY A 105 5.27 13.65 10.11
N LEU A 106 6.24 12.74 10.14
CA LEU A 106 6.45 11.87 11.29
C LEU A 106 7.38 12.52 12.30
N SER A 107 7.06 12.36 13.58
CA SER A 107 7.93 12.73 14.70
C SER A 107 8.49 11.43 15.30
N LEU A 108 9.58 10.95 14.73
CA LEU A 108 10.29 9.78 15.23
C LEU A 108 11.34 10.22 16.25
N GLU A 109 11.38 9.55 17.39
CA GLU A 109 12.36 9.72 18.45
C GLU A 109 13.56 8.76 18.25
N GLU A 110 14.77 9.26 18.51
CA GLU A 110 16.01 8.50 18.46
C GLU A 110 16.06 7.43 19.56
N GLY A 111 16.54 6.23 19.24
CA GLY A 111 16.60 5.09 20.16
C GLY A 111 15.28 4.34 20.34
N HIS A 112 14.21 4.78 19.68
CA HIS A 112 12.89 4.13 19.76
C HIS A 112 12.68 3.11 18.63
N HIS A 113 11.81 2.14 18.91
CA HIS A 113 11.37 1.09 18.03
C HIS A 113 9.93 1.34 17.60
N TYR A 114 9.68 1.20 16.30
CA TYR A 114 8.36 1.41 15.72
C TYR A 114 7.89 0.16 14.98
N SER A 115 6.59 -0.05 15.03
CA SER A 115 5.88 -1.03 14.21
C SER A 115 5.12 -0.31 13.10
N VAL A 116 5.13 -0.87 11.91
CA VAL A 116 4.38 -0.37 10.76
C VAL A 116 3.53 -1.48 10.16
N GLN A 117 2.28 -1.17 9.87
CA GLN A 117 1.38 -2.06 9.16
C GLN A 117 0.60 -1.28 8.10
N ALA A 118 0.51 -1.82 6.90
CA ALA A 118 -0.33 -1.31 5.83
C ALA A 118 -1.68 -2.03 5.84
N GLN A 119 -2.76 -1.27 5.78
CA GLN A 119 -4.12 -1.79 5.70
C GLN A 119 -4.97 -0.95 4.75
N GLY A 120 -6.00 -1.55 4.18
CA GLY A 120 -6.91 -0.82 3.31
C GLY A 120 -7.78 -1.73 2.48
N ILE A 121 -8.27 -1.18 1.36
CA ILE A 121 -9.23 -1.85 0.49
C ILE A 121 -8.72 -1.78 -0.95
N TRP A 122 -8.66 -2.93 -1.60
CA TRP A 122 -8.59 -3.02 -3.05
C TRP A 122 -9.95 -2.61 -3.63
N HIS A 123 -10.02 -1.45 -4.25
CA HIS A 123 -11.27 -0.91 -4.80
C HIS A 123 -11.74 -1.67 -6.05
N ALA A 124 -10.80 -2.13 -6.87
CA ALA A 124 -11.06 -2.96 -8.05
C ALA A 124 -9.82 -3.78 -8.42
N VAL A 125 -10.03 -5.09 -8.59
CA VAL A 125 -9.03 -6.05 -9.09
C VAL A 125 -9.69 -6.91 -10.17
N TRP A 126 -9.14 -6.90 -11.37
CA TRP A 126 -9.58 -7.76 -12.46
C TRP A 126 -8.60 -8.92 -12.63
N ASP A 127 -9.13 -10.14 -12.73
CA ASP A 127 -8.33 -11.35 -13.02
C ASP A 127 -8.04 -11.48 -14.52
N GLU A 128 -7.46 -10.42 -15.08
CA GLU A 128 -7.06 -10.35 -16.47
C GLU A 128 -5.90 -9.35 -16.68
N PRO A 129 -5.13 -9.49 -17.78
CA PRO A 129 -4.13 -8.50 -18.17
C PRO A 129 -4.74 -7.12 -18.39
N LEU A 130 -3.94 -6.06 -18.20
CA LEU A 130 -4.37 -4.67 -18.35
C LEU A 130 -4.90 -4.38 -19.75
N ALA A 131 -4.33 -5.03 -20.76
CA ALA A 131 -4.77 -4.92 -22.16
C ALA A 131 -6.21 -5.42 -22.39
N ASN A 132 -6.74 -6.27 -21.51
CA ASN A 132 -8.07 -6.84 -21.63
C ASN A 132 -9.13 -6.04 -20.86
N VAL A 133 -8.72 -5.13 -19.96
CA VAL A 133 -9.65 -4.30 -19.19
C VAL A 133 -10.29 -3.27 -20.11
N SER A 134 -11.58 -3.47 -20.39
CA SER A 134 -12.35 -2.62 -21.30
C SER A 134 -12.80 -1.30 -20.68
N VAL A 135 -13.11 -0.30 -21.52
CA VAL A 135 -13.66 1.00 -21.07
C VAL A 135 -14.97 0.84 -20.28
N SER A 136 -15.81 -0.13 -20.66
CA SER A 136 -17.03 -0.47 -19.92
C SER A 136 -16.73 -1.01 -18.52
N GLN A 137 -15.70 -1.85 -18.38
CA GLN A 137 -15.25 -2.33 -17.08
C GLN A 137 -14.70 -1.19 -16.22
N LEU A 138 -13.97 -0.23 -16.80
CA LEU A 138 -13.46 0.92 -16.04
C LEU A 138 -14.53 1.91 -15.61
N THR A 139 -15.60 2.04 -16.39
CA THR A 139 -16.70 2.98 -16.11
C THR A 139 -17.53 2.53 -14.93
N ASP A 140 -17.90 1.25 -14.92
CA ASP A 140 -18.83 0.69 -13.94
C ASP A 140 -18.14 -0.23 -12.93
N LEU A 141 -16.81 -0.37 -12.99
CA LEU A 141 -16.01 -1.35 -12.24
C LEU A 141 -16.53 -2.79 -12.40
N THR A 142 -17.11 -3.11 -13.55
CA THR A 142 -17.72 -4.44 -13.78
C THR A 142 -16.64 -5.51 -13.89
N GLY A 143 -16.95 -6.71 -13.39
CA GLY A 143 -16.01 -7.83 -13.33
C GLY A 143 -14.87 -7.68 -12.32
N ALA A 144 -14.74 -6.52 -11.66
CA ALA A 144 -13.74 -6.32 -10.64
C ALA A 144 -14.13 -6.96 -9.31
N GLN A 145 -13.16 -7.56 -8.64
CA GLN A 145 -13.26 -7.97 -7.26
C GLN A 145 -12.86 -6.82 -6.33
N ARG A 146 -13.53 -6.74 -5.17
CA ARG A 146 -13.25 -5.79 -4.10
C ARG A 146 -12.98 -6.54 -2.80
N GLY A 147 -12.00 -6.09 -2.02
CA GLY A 147 -11.66 -6.75 -0.77
C GLY A 147 -10.66 -5.96 0.06
N GLU A 148 -10.56 -6.34 1.32
CA GLU A 148 -9.62 -5.76 2.27
C GLU A 148 -8.23 -6.39 2.10
N TYR A 149 -7.20 -5.66 2.49
CA TYR A 149 -5.86 -6.18 2.67
C TYR A 149 -5.28 -5.74 4.00
N LEU A 150 -4.39 -6.57 4.52
CA LEU A 150 -3.60 -6.31 5.71
C LEU A 150 -2.19 -6.87 5.47
N SER A 151 -1.17 -6.05 5.70
CA SER A 151 0.21 -6.49 5.59
C SER A 151 0.70 -7.21 6.85
N ASN A 152 1.89 -7.81 6.77
CA ASN A 152 2.67 -8.11 7.96
C ASN A 152 2.96 -6.83 8.78
N VAL A 153 3.33 -7.03 10.04
CA VAL A 153 3.91 -5.97 10.87
C VAL A 153 5.41 -5.89 10.55
N ALA A 154 5.86 -4.73 10.08
CA ALA A 154 7.26 -4.41 9.90
C ALA A 154 7.81 -3.70 11.13
N LEU A 155 9.06 -3.96 11.48
CA LEU A 155 9.74 -3.30 12.60
C LEU A 155 10.78 -2.32 12.06
N LEU A 156 10.86 -1.17 12.73
CA LEU A 156 11.80 -0.09 12.44
C LEU A 156 12.54 0.26 13.73
N GLN A 157 13.82 0.58 13.60
CA GLN A 157 14.65 1.11 14.69
C GLN A 157 15.29 2.42 14.20
N VAL A 158 15.14 3.47 15.00
CA VAL A 158 15.79 4.76 14.78
C VAL A 158 17.01 4.81 15.69
N GLU A 159 18.19 5.03 15.09
CA GLU A 159 19.47 5.16 15.80
C GLU A 159 20.08 6.55 15.59
#